data_AF-A0A559QRD1-F1
#
_entry.id   AF-A0A559QRD1-F1
#
_cell.length_a   1.000
_cell.length_b   1.000
_cell.length_c   1.000
_cell.angle_alpha   90.00
_cell.angle_beta   90.00
_cell.angle_gamma   90.00
#
_symmetry.space_group_name_H-M   'P 1'
#
loop_
_entity.id
_entity.type
_entity.pdbx_description
1 polymer ?
#
loop_
_entity_poly.entity_id
_entity_poly.type
_entity_poly.pdbx_seq_one_letter_code
_entity_poly.pdbx_strand_id
1 'polypeptide(L)'
;MGIDTYASGDASATLSVDSGNLVLTPTWDVVSDTVTQNVSIRGLLPDYPVDITGGSLMVRYHLPDAYVQDGNLSFQPHAFTSAWAYVGLGEHNVTYDVDGDGWGILKIDNLPAGTDITRLGIQVKANGMAGDVTGSISFDYLVLTLADDTVVTTPPTQSVDLTANWNNDYQTQPVISYDANGVVVSHDWSSGNGKAQAILPSTVDFEGAQLEMVINVDPEYDGEALALQLYVQQNSGSYSGAYAGWTMGITSGDYTLSHTFTGTPADIGRVGVELIDIDGSLATGGLTAPFTIKSVTITYP
;
A
#
# COMPACT_ATOMS: atom_id res chain seq x y z
N MET A 1 -2.56 3.60 -18.07
CA MET A 1 -2.76 2.17 -18.36
C MET A 1 -3.59 2.07 -19.64
N GLY A 2 -3.07 1.44 -20.69
CA GLY A 2 -3.84 1.19 -21.91
C GLY A 2 -4.49 -0.18 -21.78
N ILE A 3 -5.81 -0.26 -21.81
CA ILE A 3 -6.48 -1.57 -21.77
C ILE A 3 -6.76 -1.97 -23.22
N ASP A 4 -6.02 -2.96 -23.71
CA ASP A 4 -6.26 -3.56 -25.02
C ASP A 4 -7.11 -4.80 -24.84
N THR A 5 -8.37 -4.72 -25.26
CA THR A 5 -9.33 -5.79 -25.08
C THR A 5 -9.36 -6.66 -26.32
N TYR A 6 -9.20 -7.97 -26.15
CA TYR A 6 -9.29 -8.92 -27.26
C TYR A 6 -10.07 -10.15 -26.82
N ALA A 7 -11.39 -10.14 -27.06
CA ALA A 7 -12.19 -11.34 -26.90
C ALA A 7 -11.91 -12.30 -28.06
N SER A 8 -11.62 -13.57 -27.75
CA SER A 8 -11.45 -14.63 -28.75
C SER A 8 -12.08 -15.92 -28.27
N GLY A 9 -13.09 -16.42 -28.98
CA GLY A 9 -13.83 -17.64 -28.67
C GLY A 9 -15.20 -17.63 -29.34
N ASP A 10 -15.98 -18.71 -29.13
CA ASP A 10 -17.33 -18.89 -29.72
C ASP A 10 -18.43 -18.06 -29.03
N ALA A 11 -18.10 -17.31 -27.98
CA ALA A 11 -19.03 -16.46 -27.26
C ALA A 11 -18.53 -15.01 -27.14
N SER A 12 -19.48 -14.08 -26.96
CA SER A 12 -19.19 -12.65 -26.85
C SER A 12 -19.06 -12.21 -25.39
N ALA A 13 -18.30 -11.15 -25.18
CA ALA A 13 -18.15 -10.49 -23.90
C ALA A 13 -18.20 -8.99 -24.10
N THR A 14 -18.77 -8.26 -23.14
CA THR A 14 -18.49 -6.84 -23.03
C THR A 14 -17.46 -6.63 -21.92
N LEU A 15 -16.49 -5.75 -22.19
CA LEU A 15 -15.50 -5.34 -21.22
C LEU A 15 -15.63 -3.84 -20.99
N SER A 16 -15.62 -3.44 -19.73
CA SER A 16 -15.64 -2.05 -19.32
C SER A 16 -14.70 -1.82 -18.14
N VAL A 17 -14.42 -0.55 -17.86
CA VAL A 17 -13.84 -0.13 -16.59
C VAL A 17 -14.94 0.57 -15.82
N ASP A 18 -15.23 0.12 -14.61
CA ASP A 18 -16.20 0.75 -13.72
C ASP A 18 -15.60 0.90 -12.32
N SER A 19 -15.66 2.11 -11.77
CA SER A 19 -15.24 2.41 -10.40
C SER A 19 -13.82 1.93 -10.06
N GLY A 20 -12.92 1.91 -11.05
CA GLY A 20 -11.52 1.45 -10.90
C GLY A 20 -11.31 -0.05 -11.16
N ASN A 21 -12.38 -0.82 -11.36
CA ASN A 21 -12.34 -2.25 -11.62
C ASN A 21 -12.43 -2.53 -13.12
N LEU A 22 -11.77 -3.59 -13.54
CA LEU A 22 -11.97 -4.20 -14.85
C LEU A 22 -13.21 -5.09 -14.78
N VAL A 23 -14.24 -4.79 -15.55
CA VAL A 23 -15.52 -5.50 -15.52
C VAL A 23 -15.73 -6.27 -16.81
N LEU A 24 -15.87 -7.58 -16.69
CA LEU A 24 -16.18 -8.52 -17.76
C LEU A 24 -17.63 -8.98 -17.64
N THR A 25 -18.44 -8.75 -18.66
CA THR A 25 -19.80 -9.30 -18.73
C THR A 25 -19.83 -10.37 -19.81
N PRO A 26 -19.64 -11.64 -19.43
CA PRO A 26 -19.66 -12.73 -20.38
C PRO A 26 -21.07 -13.02 -20.88
N THR A 27 -21.19 -13.38 -22.15
CA THR A 27 -22.37 -14.06 -22.70
C THR A 27 -21.95 -15.49 -23.00
N TRP A 28 -22.57 -16.47 -22.35
CA TRP A 28 -22.27 -17.88 -22.57
C TRP A 28 -23.11 -18.42 -23.72
N ASP A 29 -22.49 -19.12 -24.68
CA ASP A 29 -23.23 -19.87 -25.68
C ASP A 29 -23.53 -21.27 -25.12
N VAL A 30 -24.80 -21.66 -25.12
CA VAL A 30 -25.33 -22.93 -24.59
C VAL A 30 -24.83 -24.18 -25.33
N VAL A 31 -24.03 -24.00 -26.40
CA VAL A 31 -23.62 -25.08 -27.31
C VAL A 31 -22.13 -25.46 -27.12
N SER A 32 -21.34 -24.70 -26.36
CA SER A 32 -19.87 -24.87 -26.26
C SER A 32 -19.34 -24.60 -24.84
N ASP A 33 -18.91 -25.67 -24.16
CA ASP A 33 -18.41 -25.69 -22.76
C ASP A 33 -17.08 -24.97 -22.52
N THR A 34 -16.47 -24.36 -23.54
CA THR A 34 -15.17 -23.69 -23.44
C THR A 34 -15.21 -22.31 -24.06
N VAL A 35 -16.13 -21.48 -23.60
CA VAL A 35 -16.04 -20.04 -23.85
C VAL A 35 -14.74 -19.54 -23.21
N THR A 36 -13.87 -18.96 -24.03
CA THR A 36 -12.60 -18.37 -23.62
C THR A 36 -12.72 -16.87 -23.80
N GLN A 37 -12.47 -16.09 -22.77
CA GLN A 37 -12.41 -14.64 -22.89
C GLN A 37 -11.07 -14.15 -22.42
N ASN A 38 -10.24 -13.71 -23.36
CA ASN A 38 -8.93 -13.13 -23.04
C ASN A 38 -9.10 -11.66 -22.71
N VAL A 39 -8.75 -11.27 -21.50
CA VAL A 39 -8.52 -9.87 -21.18
C VAL A 39 -7.02 -9.67 -21.10
N SER A 40 -6.44 -8.82 -21.95
CA SER A 40 -5.03 -8.43 -21.85
C SER A 40 -4.90 -7.02 -21.30
N ILE A 41 -4.01 -6.82 -20.33
CA ILE A 41 -3.77 -5.49 -19.75
C ILE A 41 -2.42 -5.00 -20.26
N ARG A 42 -2.41 -3.89 -21.02
CA ARG A 42 -1.16 -3.22 -21.40
C ARG A 42 -0.79 -2.17 -20.36
N GLY A 43 0.46 -2.18 -19.94
CA GLY A 43 1.03 -1.20 -19.02
C GLY A 43 1.07 -1.63 -17.55
N LEU A 44 0.85 -2.91 -17.26
CA LEU A 44 1.31 -3.51 -15.98
C LEU A 44 2.79 -3.88 -16.04
N LEU A 45 3.26 -4.20 -17.25
CA LEU A 45 4.66 -4.48 -17.54
C LEU A 45 5.34 -3.19 -18.02
N PRO A 46 6.64 -3.03 -17.74
CA PRO A 46 7.42 -1.92 -18.30
C PRO A 46 7.43 -1.98 -19.83
N ASP A 47 7.86 -0.88 -20.48
CA ASP A 47 7.94 -0.76 -21.94
C ASP A 47 8.98 -1.70 -22.59
N TYR A 48 9.61 -2.58 -21.81
CA TYR A 48 10.54 -3.60 -22.25
C TYR A 48 10.07 -5.00 -21.80
N PRO A 49 10.43 -6.06 -22.55
CA PRO A 49 10.05 -7.42 -22.19
C PRO A 49 10.64 -7.84 -20.83
N VAL A 50 9.87 -8.57 -20.03
CA VAL A 50 10.29 -9.06 -18.70
C VAL A 50 10.46 -10.57 -18.66
N ASP A 51 11.26 -11.04 -17.71
CA ASP A 51 11.32 -12.45 -17.32
C ASP A 51 10.45 -12.67 -16.07
N ILE A 52 9.39 -13.48 -16.21
CA ILE A 52 8.47 -13.81 -15.11
C ILE A 52 8.83 -15.12 -14.41
N THR A 53 9.86 -15.83 -14.89
CA THR A 53 10.21 -17.18 -14.42
C THR A 53 10.43 -17.20 -12.91
N GLY A 54 9.69 -18.04 -12.19
CA GLY A 54 9.79 -18.17 -10.74
C GLY A 54 9.15 -17.04 -9.93
N GLY A 55 8.57 -16.02 -10.58
CA GLY A 55 7.84 -14.93 -9.94
C GLY A 55 6.48 -15.37 -9.38
N SER A 56 5.63 -14.40 -9.03
CA SER A 56 4.26 -14.64 -8.59
C SER A 56 3.27 -13.67 -9.24
N LEU A 57 2.02 -14.10 -9.32
CA LEU A 57 0.88 -13.33 -9.83
C LEU A 57 -0.23 -13.36 -8.79
N MET A 58 -0.79 -12.20 -8.47
CA MET A 58 -1.98 -12.07 -7.64
C MET A 58 -3.02 -11.22 -8.35
N VAL A 59 -4.28 -11.66 -8.32
CA VAL A 59 -5.43 -10.94 -8.85
C VAL A 59 -6.57 -11.07 -7.87
N ARG A 60 -7.24 -9.97 -7.55
CA ARG A 60 -8.48 -10.00 -6.80
C ARG A 60 -9.65 -9.94 -7.79
N TYR A 61 -10.69 -10.72 -7.53
CA TYR A 61 -11.83 -10.84 -8.43
C TYR A 61 -13.14 -10.90 -7.67
N HIS A 62 -14.22 -10.44 -8.29
CA HIS A 62 -15.57 -10.48 -7.76
C HIS A 62 -16.44 -11.40 -8.62
N LEU A 63 -17.19 -12.29 -7.97
CA LEU A 63 -18.13 -13.19 -8.62
C LEU A 63 -19.54 -13.01 -8.05
N PRO A 64 -20.55 -12.84 -8.91
CA PRO A 64 -21.95 -13.04 -8.54
C PRO A 64 -22.20 -14.46 -8.00
N ASP A 65 -23.11 -14.55 -7.02
CA ASP A 65 -23.52 -15.81 -6.35
C ASP A 65 -23.88 -16.94 -7.34
N ALA A 66 -24.47 -16.59 -8.50
CA ALA A 66 -24.83 -17.57 -9.52
C ALA A 66 -23.61 -18.37 -10.05
N TYR A 67 -22.45 -17.74 -10.17
CA TYR A 67 -21.22 -18.42 -10.60
C TYR A 67 -20.66 -19.33 -9.52
N VAL A 68 -20.76 -18.90 -8.26
CA VAL A 68 -20.30 -19.69 -7.10
C VAL A 68 -21.16 -20.93 -6.93
N GLN A 69 -22.48 -20.81 -7.07
CA GLN A 69 -23.42 -21.93 -6.94
C GLN A 69 -23.30 -22.96 -8.07
N ASP A 70 -23.06 -22.51 -9.30
CA ASP A 70 -22.84 -23.40 -10.44
C ASP A 70 -21.51 -24.16 -10.30
N GLY A 71 -20.45 -23.45 -9.88
CA GLY A 71 -19.18 -24.05 -9.50
C GLY A 71 -18.33 -24.60 -10.65
N ASN A 72 -18.67 -24.30 -11.91
CA ASN A 72 -17.86 -24.72 -13.06
C ASN A 72 -16.89 -23.65 -13.58
N LEU A 73 -16.99 -22.41 -13.10
CA LEU A 73 -16.13 -21.33 -13.59
C LEU A 73 -14.65 -21.59 -13.25
N SER A 74 -13.76 -21.35 -14.21
CA SER A 74 -12.31 -21.29 -13.97
C SER A 74 -11.67 -20.07 -14.63
N PHE A 75 -10.55 -19.63 -14.06
CA PHE A 75 -9.69 -18.61 -14.62
C PHE A 75 -8.35 -19.22 -15.02
N GLN A 76 -7.86 -18.86 -16.20
CA GLN A 76 -6.54 -19.21 -16.68
C GLN A 76 -5.75 -17.92 -16.99
N PRO A 77 -5.00 -17.40 -16.02
CA PRO A 77 -4.04 -16.35 -16.31
C PRO A 77 -3.02 -16.82 -17.35
N HIS A 78 -2.66 -15.92 -18.25
CA HIS A 78 -1.75 -16.16 -19.34
C HIS A 78 -0.88 -14.93 -19.60
N ALA A 79 0.17 -15.13 -20.40
CA ALA A 79 1.05 -14.09 -20.86
C ALA A 79 1.35 -14.25 -22.36
N PHE A 80 1.80 -13.16 -22.99
CA PHE A 80 2.29 -13.19 -24.36
C PHE A 80 3.71 -12.66 -24.45
N THR A 81 4.54 -13.36 -25.22
CA THR A 81 5.88 -12.88 -25.58
C THR A 81 5.81 -11.74 -26.59
N SER A 82 6.93 -11.05 -26.87
CA SER A 82 7.00 -10.05 -27.94
C SER A 82 6.64 -10.62 -29.32
N ALA A 83 6.89 -11.92 -29.52
CA ALA A 83 6.53 -12.70 -30.71
C ALA A 83 5.09 -13.25 -30.69
N TRP A 84 4.26 -12.84 -29.73
CA TRP A 84 2.89 -13.32 -29.52
C TRP A 84 2.77 -14.83 -29.22
N ALA A 85 3.81 -15.45 -28.67
CA ALA A 85 3.70 -16.81 -28.18
C ALA A 85 2.90 -16.81 -26.86
N TYR A 86 1.92 -17.72 -26.75
CA TYR A 86 1.10 -17.89 -25.56
C TYR A 86 1.87 -18.63 -24.46
N VAL A 87 1.81 -18.11 -23.23
CA VAL A 87 2.37 -18.74 -22.04
C VAL A 87 1.23 -18.88 -21.01
N GLY A 88 0.80 -20.10 -20.73
CA GLY A 88 -0.19 -20.37 -19.68
C GLY A 88 0.46 -20.32 -18.30
N LEU A 89 -0.12 -19.58 -17.37
CA LEU A 89 0.45 -19.38 -16.03
C LEU A 89 -0.12 -20.33 -14.98
N GLY A 90 -1.23 -20.99 -15.29
CA GLY A 90 -1.95 -21.89 -14.40
C GLY A 90 -3.45 -21.78 -14.63
N GLU A 91 -4.19 -22.79 -14.24
CA GLU A 91 -5.65 -22.75 -14.22
C GLU A 91 -6.13 -22.82 -12.77
N HIS A 92 -7.12 -21.98 -12.47
CA HIS A 92 -7.63 -21.75 -11.13
C HIS A 92 -9.14 -21.92 -11.14
N ASN A 93 -9.63 -22.94 -10.44
CA ASN A 93 -11.07 -23.18 -10.28
C ASN A 93 -11.59 -22.30 -9.14
N VAL A 94 -12.53 -21.40 -9.44
CA VAL A 94 -12.96 -20.35 -8.49
C VAL A 94 -13.98 -20.82 -7.45
N THR A 95 -14.47 -22.05 -7.59
CA THR A 95 -15.58 -22.65 -6.83
C THR A 95 -15.37 -22.70 -5.32
N TYR A 96 -14.13 -22.54 -4.85
CA TYR A 96 -13.77 -22.71 -3.44
C TYR A 96 -13.28 -21.43 -2.75
N ASP A 97 -13.21 -20.31 -3.48
CA ASP A 97 -12.53 -19.11 -2.99
C ASP A 97 -13.48 -17.99 -2.53
N VAL A 98 -14.78 -18.11 -2.84
CA VAL A 98 -15.79 -17.09 -2.56
C VAL A 98 -17.03 -17.76 -1.98
N ASP A 99 -17.52 -17.24 -0.86
CA ASP A 99 -18.82 -17.63 -0.29
C ASP A 99 -19.89 -16.65 -0.77
N GLY A 100 -20.76 -17.09 -1.68
CA GLY A 100 -21.86 -16.28 -2.23
C GLY A 100 -21.40 -15.18 -3.18
N ASP A 101 -22.13 -14.06 -3.21
CA ASP A 101 -21.76 -12.87 -3.98
C ASP A 101 -20.61 -12.13 -3.30
N GLY A 102 -19.40 -12.15 -3.87
CA GLY A 102 -18.25 -11.60 -3.16
C GLY A 102 -16.92 -11.62 -3.90
N TRP A 103 -15.90 -11.20 -3.16
CA TRP A 103 -14.52 -11.08 -3.63
C TRP A 103 -13.67 -12.29 -3.24
N GLY A 104 -12.89 -12.81 -4.19
CA GLY A 104 -11.89 -13.85 -4.01
C GLY A 104 -10.51 -13.39 -4.49
N ILE A 105 -9.50 -14.23 -4.22
CA ILE A 105 -8.10 -13.98 -4.62
C ILE A 105 -7.59 -15.17 -5.42
N LEU A 106 -7.12 -14.90 -6.64
CA LEU A 106 -6.32 -15.82 -7.41
C LEU A 106 -4.85 -15.50 -7.12
N LYS A 107 -4.09 -16.49 -6.64
CA LYS A 107 -2.66 -16.37 -6.44
C LYS A 107 -1.93 -17.53 -7.10
N ILE A 108 -0.92 -17.22 -7.91
CA ILE A 108 -0.01 -18.19 -8.50
C ILE A 108 1.40 -17.85 -8.00
N ASP A 109 1.96 -18.76 -7.23
CA ASP A 109 3.37 -18.72 -6.83
C ASP A 109 4.22 -19.55 -7.78
N ASN A 110 5.49 -19.15 -7.94
CA ASN A 110 6.47 -19.86 -8.77
C ASN A 110 6.00 -20.02 -10.22
N LEU A 111 5.78 -18.88 -10.88
CA LEU A 111 5.37 -18.78 -12.28
C LEU A 111 6.28 -19.61 -13.20
N PRO A 112 5.72 -20.19 -14.28
CA PRO A 112 6.47 -21.01 -15.22
C PRO A 112 7.52 -20.19 -15.98
N ALA A 113 8.41 -20.89 -16.68
CA ALA A 113 9.41 -20.25 -17.54
C ALA A 113 8.74 -19.34 -18.57
N GLY A 114 9.11 -18.06 -18.55
CA GLY A 114 8.49 -17.03 -19.37
C GLY A 114 9.42 -15.83 -19.52
N THR A 115 10.32 -15.90 -20.48
CA THR A 115 11.18 -14.77 -20.87
C THR A 115 10.51 -13.96 -21.98
N ASP A 116 10.89 -12.70 -22.13
CA ASP A 116 10.42 -11.82 -23.20
C ASP A 116 8.90 -11.55 -23.15
N ILE A 117 8.33 -11.51 -21.95
CA ILE A 117 6.91 -11.26 -21.74
C ILE A 117 6.59 -9.78 -21.91
N THR A 118 5.59 -9.48 -22.73
CA THR A 118 5.16 -8.10 -23.03
C THR A 118 3.71 -7.83 -22.64
N ARG A 119 2.93 -8.88 -22.32
CA ARG A 119 1.52 -8.76 -21.93
C ARG A 119 1.15 -9.83 -20.93
N LEU A 120 0.25 -9.46 -20.03
CA LEU A 120 -0.50 -10.38 -19.18
C LEU A 120 -1.96 -10.36 -19.57
N GLY A 121 -2.63 -11.47 -19.31
CA GLY A 121 -4.07 -11.56 -19.42
C GLY A 121 -4.68 -12.66 -18.59
N ILE A 122 -6.01 -12.69 -18.58
CA ILE A 122 -6.81 -13.72 -17.91
C ILE A 122 -7.79 -14.27 -18.92
N GLN A 123 -7.85 -15.60 -19.01
CA GLN A 123 -8.85 -16.34 -19.74
C GLN A 123 -9.93 -16.79 -18.77
N VAL A 124 -11.19 -16.44 -19.01
CA VAL A 124 -12.33 -16.95 -18.23
C VAL A 124 -12.96 -18.13 -18.96
N LYS A 125 -13.22 -19.24 -18.25
CA LYS A 125 -13.79 -20.48 -18.80
C LYS A 125 -15.05 -20.92 -18.05
N ALA A 126 -16.06 -21.30 -18.81
CA ALA A 126 -17.34 -21.78 -18.28
C ALA A 126 -17.32 -23.24 -17.79
N ASN A 127 -16.53 -24.12 -18.43
CA ASN A 127 -16.38 -25.56 -18.12
C ASN A 127 -17.68 -26.33 -17.83
N GLY A 128 -18.72 -26.20 -18.66
CA GLY A 128 -19.99 -26.91 -18.43
C GLY A 128 -21.01 -26.15 -17.60
N MET A 129 -20.76 -24.87 -17.32
CA MET A 129 -21.70 -23.97 -16.66
C MET A 129 -23.06 -23.92 -17.35
N ALA A 130 -24.12 -23.89 -16.56
CA ALA A 130 -25.48 -23.76 -17.08
C ALA A 130 -25.66 -22.41 -17.81
N GLY A 131 -26.35 -22.44 -18.96
CA GLY A 131 -26.48 -21.26 -19.82
C GLY A 131 -27.33 -20.10 -19.26
N ASP A 132 -28.02 -20.31 -18.14
CA ASP A 132 -28.75 -19.28 -17.40
C ASP A 132 -27.92 -18.59 -16.31
N VAL A 133 -26.69 -19.07 -16.03
CA VAL A 133 -25.74 -18.38 -15.15
C VAL A 133 -25.27 -17.10 -15.82
N THR A 134 -25.57 -15.97 -15.20
CA THR A 134 -25.29 -14.64 -15.77
C THR A 134 -24.76 -13.70 -14.68
N GLY A 135 -24.12 -12.61 -15.13
CA GLY A 135 -23.63 -11.55 -14.26
C GLY A 135 -22.22 -11.11 -14.62
N SER A 136 -21.84 -9.92 -14.17
CA SER A 136 -20.52 -9.35 -14.46
C SER A 136 -19.49 -9.83 -13.45
N ILE A 137 -18.32 -10.20 -13.95
CA ILE A 137 -17.13 -10.56 -13.18
C ILE A 137 -16.27 -9.31 -13.10
N SER A 138 -15.82 -8.93 -11.90
CA SER A 138 -14.90 -7.80 -11.75
C SER A 138 -13.51 -8.29 -11.39
N PHE A 139 -12.48 -7.59 -11.85
CA PHE A 139 -11.08 -7.83 -11.49
C PHE A 139 -10.45 -6.53 -11.02
N ASP A 140 -9.66 -6.62 -9.97
CA ASP A 140 -8.83 -5.52 -9.48
C ASP A 140 -7.56 -6.05 -8.81
N TYR A 141 -6.72 -5.11 -8.37
CA TYR A 141 -5.51 -5.40 -7.60
C TYR A 141 -4.60 -6.47 -8.24
N LEU A 142 -4.37 -6.34 -9.55
CA LEU A 142 -3.46 -7.19 -10.30
C LEU A 142 -2.01 -6.83 -9.98
N VAL A 143 -1.28 -7.76 -9.37
CA VAL A 143 0.12 -7.62 -8.97
C VAL A 143 0.94 -8.74 -9.60
N LEU A 144 2.01 -8.37 -10.32
CA LEU A 144 3.05 -9.28 -10.76
C LEU A 144 4.32 -8.98 -9.96
N THR A 145 4.91 -10.00 -9.34
CA THR A 145 6.21 -9.91 -8.67
C THR A 145 7.19 -10.78 -9.44
N LEU A 146 8.29 -10.20 -9.94
CA LEU A 146 9.30 -10.97 -10.67
C LEU A 146 10.17 -11.77 -9.68
N ALA A 147 10.77 -12.88 -10.11
CA ALA A 147 11.68 -13.64 -9.23
C ALA A 147 12.86 -12.79 -8.77
N ASP A 148 13.36 -11.89 -9.62
CA ASP A 148 14.43 -10.96 -9.26
C ASP A 148 13.96 -9.89 -8.25
N ASP A 149 12.65 -9.67 -8.12
CA ASP A 149 12.04 -8.86 -7.05
C ASP A 149 11.84 -9.66 -5.74
N THR A 150 12.06 -10.99 -5.72
CA THR A 150 12.03 -11.79 -4.49
C THR A 150 13.32 -11.70 -3.65
N VAL A 151 14.32 -10.96 -4.14
CA VAL A 151 15.43 -10.48 -3.31
C VAL A 151 14.90 -9.31 -2.49
N VAL A 152 14.53 -9.56 -1.21
CA VAL A 152 14.11 -8.58 -0.19
C VAL A 152 14.03 -7.17 -0.77
N THR A 153 12.89 -6.83 -1.39
CA THR A 153 12.68 -5.44 -1.76
C THR A 153 12.70 -4.67 -0.46
N THR A 154 13.62 -3.72 -0.34
CA THR A 154 13.48 -2.68 0.67
C THR A 154 12.05 -2.15 0.48
N PRO A 155 11.16 -2.25 1.48
CA PRO A 155 9.78 -1.86 1.28
C PRO A 155 9.73 -0.41 0.82
N PRO A 156 8.77 -0.01 -0.03
CA PRO A 156 8.80 1.31 -0.63
C PRO A 156 8.86 2.37 0.46
N THR A 157 9.79 3.30 0.33
CA THR A 157 9.98 4.36 1.32
C THR A 157 9.59 5.72 0.75
N GLN A 158 8.94 6.53 1.57
CA GLN A 158 8.72 7.95 1.33
C GLN A 158 9.47 8.77 2.37
N SER A 159 10.35 9.66 1.92
CA SER A 159 10.93 10.69 2.77
C SER A 159 9.97 11.86 2.92
N VAL A 160 9.84 12.40 4.12
CA VAL A 160 9.09 13.64 4.37
C VAL A 160 10.00 14.84 4.14
N ASP A 161 9.46 15.89 3.53
CA ASP A 161 10.18 17.15 3.32
C ASP A 161 10.50 17.82 4.66
N LEU A 162 11.76 18.17 4.87
CA LEU A 162 12.26 18.85 6.08
C LEU A 162 12.44 20.35 5.87
N THR A 163 12.08 20.88 4.71
CA THR A 163 12.31 22.30 4.36
C THR A 163 11.06 23.16 4.48
N ALA A 164 9.88 22.54 4.59
CA ALA A 164 8.59 23.23 4.65
C ALA A 164 7.50 22.33 5.28
N ASN A 165 6.32 22.92 5.52
CA ASN A 165 5.10 22.22 5.97
C ASN A 165 5.16 21.58 7.36
N TRP A 166 6.10 21.99 8.21
CA TRP A 166 6.12 21.64 9.61
C TRP A 166 5.38 22.68 10.46
N ASN A 167 4.67 22.21 11.48
CA ASN A 167 3.98 23.04 12.47
C ASN A 167 3.94 22.34 13.84
N ASN A 168 3.42 23.06 14.82
CA ASN A 168 3.33 22.64 16.21
C ASN A 168 1.90 22.27 16.64
N ASP A 169 1.10 21.72 15.73
CA ASP A 169 -0.31 21.40 15.94
C ASP A 169 -1.15 22.60 16.44
N TYR A 170 -0.84 23.78 15.91
CA TYR A 170 -1.49 25.06 16.26
C TYR A 170 -1.35 25.47 17.73
N GLN A 171 -0.36 24.91 18.43
CA GLN A 171 0.01 25.35 19.77
C GLN A 171 0.89 26.60 19.69
N THR A 172 1.23 27.19 20.84
CA THR A 172 2.24 28.27 20.89
C THR A 172 3.66 27.74 20.97
N GLN A 173 3.81 26.47 21.37
CA GLN A 173 5.08 25.77 21.55
C GLN A 173 4.93 24.32 21.07
N PRO A 174 5.99 23.69 20.56
CA PRO A 174 7.30 24.26 20.29
C PRO A 174 7.27 25.30 19.15
N VAL A 175 8.31 26.14 19.05
CA VAL A 175 8.59 26.98 17.88
C VAL A 175 9.35 26.14 16.85
N ILE A 176 8.81 26.10 15.64
CA ILE A 176 9.40 25.37 14.50
C ILE A 176 10.20 26.33 13.62
N SER A 177 11.45 25.96 13.34
CA SER A 177 12.31 26.64 12.38
C SER A 177 13.11 25.62 11.57
N TYR A 178 13.96 26.09 10.65
CA TYR A 178 14.68 25.25 9.69
C TYR A 178 16.13 25.68 9.61
N ASP A 179 17.04 24.71 9.52
CA ASP A 179 18.46 24.94 9.27
C ASP A 179 19.02 23.91 8.27
N ALA A 180 20.35 23.88 8.10
CA ALA A 180 21.00 22.95 7.18
C ALA A 180 20.96 21.48 7.65
N ASN A 181 20.63 21.23 8.91
CA ASN A 181 20.59 19.90 9.52
C ASN A 181 19.18 19.32 9.60
N GLY A 182 18.13 20.14 9.45
CA GLY A 182 16.75 19.70 9.33
C GLY A 182 15.76 20.66 9.99
N VAL A 183 14.74 20.09 10.64
CA VAL A 183 13.71 20.86 11.35
C VAL A 183 14.14 21.09 12.78
N VAL A 184 14.28 22.36 13.16
CA VAL A 184 14.70 22.77 14.49
C VAL A 184 13.46 23.04 15.34
N VAL A 185 13.35 22.31 16.45
CA VAL A 185 12.21 22.33 17.38
C VAL A 185 12.67 22.94 18.70
N SER A 186 12.41 24.22 18.89
CA SER A 186 12.70 24.93 20.13
C SER A 186 11.48 24.88 21.04
N HIS A 187 11.60 24.29 22.22
CA HIS A 187 10.46 24.09 23.12
C HIS A 187 10.64 24.82 24.44
N ASP A 188 9.60 25.52 24.89
CA ASP A 188 9.52 26.08 26.24
C ASP A 188 8.73 25.13 27.14
N TRP A 189 9.44 24.39 27.98
CA TRP A 189 8.87 23.37 28.86
C TRP A 189 7.87 23.92 29.88
N SER A 190 7.84 25.24 30.14
CA SER A 190 6.80 25.83 30.99
C SER A 190 5.38 25.74 30.38
N SER A 191 5.30 25.45 29.07
CA SER A 191 4.04 25.24 28.34
C SER A 191 3.53 23.79 28.37
N GLY A 192 4.26 22.87 29.01
CA GLY A 192 3.94 21.44 29.04
C GLY A 192 4.55 20.67 27.87
N ASN A 193 3.89 19.59 27.44
CA ASN A 193 4.33 18.79 26.29
C ASN A 193 4.26 19.60 24.98
N GLY A 194 5.14 19.25 24.04
CA GLY A 194 5.21 19.88 22.73
C GLY A 194 4.95 18.88 21.61
N LYS A 195 4.40 19.34 20.49
CA LYS A 195 4.27 18.52 19.27
C LYS A 195 4.97 19.17 18.09
N ALA A 196 5.71 18.40 17.31
CA ALA A 196 6.22 18.81 16.02
C ALA A 196 5.72 17.84 14.94
N GLN A 197 5.04 18.36 13.92
CA GLN A 197 4.45 17.54 12.86
C GLN A 197 4.64 18.12 11.48
N ALA A 198 4.78 17.24 10.50
CA ALA A 198 4.72 17.55 9.09
C ALA A 198 3.30 17.34 8.56
N ILE A 199 2.85 18.23 7.67
CA ILE A 199 1.67 17.99 6.84
C ILE A 199 2.12 17.25 5.57
N LEU A 200 1.54 16.08 5.34
CA LEU A 200 1.82 15.29 4.14
C LEU A 200 1.18 15.94 2.90
N PRO A 201 1.82 15.85 1.72
CA PRO A 201 1.30 16.43 0.47
C PRO A 201 -0.01 15.76 0.00
N SER A 202 -0.24 14.52 0.43
CA SER A 202 -1.46 13.75 0.23
C SER A 202 -1.72 12.88 1.46
N THR A 203 -2.96 12.42 1.61
CA THR A 203 -3.28 11.44 2.64
C THR A 203 -2.63 10.09 2.34
N VAL A 204 -2.29 9.36 3.40
CA VAL A 204 -1.60 8.08 3.38
C VAL A 204 -2.35 7.09 4.26
N ASP A 205 -2.45 5.84 3.81
CA ASP A 205 -2.90 4.73 4.65
C ASP A 205 -1.69 4.20 5.44
N PHE A 206 -1.77 4.27 6.77
CA PHE A 206 -0.69 3.83 7.66
C PHE A 206 -0.88 2.42 8.20
N GLU A 207 -1.91 1.68 7.75
CA GLU A 207 -2.13 0.32 8.22
C GLU A 207 -0.96 -0.59 7.81
N GLY A 208 -0.17 -1.02 8.80
CA GLY A 208 1.04 -1.82 8.59
C GLY A 208 2.27 -1.02 8.16
N ALA A 209 2.17 0.30 7.98
CA ALA A 209 3.30 1.16 7.61
C ALA A 209 4.18 1.49 8.83
N GLN A 210 5.48 1.62 8.61
CA GLN A 210 6.44 2.06 9.61
C GLN A 210 6.80 3.53 9.43
N LEU A 211 6.78 4.30 10.52
CA LEU A 211 7.36 5.63 10.59
C LEU A 211 8.70 5.55 11.32
N GLU A 212 9.76 6.03 10.67
CA GLU A 212 11.08 6.24 11.26
C GLU A 212 11.41 7.73 11.30
N MET A 213 11.96 8.20 12.41
CA MET A 213 12.41 9.58 12.58
C MET A 213 13.77 9.60 13.28
N VAL A 214 14.75 10.31 12.70
CA VAL A 214 16.03 10.58 13.35
C VAL A 214 15.99 11.96 13.99
N ILE A 215 16.17 12.02 15.29
CA ILE A 215 16.15 13.26 16.09
C ILE A 215 17.49 13.42 16.78
N ASN A 216 18.12 14.56 16.60
CA ASN A 216 19.26 14.97 17.42
C ASN A 216 18.75 15.63 18.70
N VAL A 217 19.27 15.16 19.83
CA VAL A 217 18.97 15.64 21.18
C VAL A 217 20.21 16.33 21.73
N ASP A 218 20.03 17.54 22.27
CA ASP A 218 21.12 18.32 22.86
C ASP A 218 21.58 17.73 24.22
N PRO A 219 22.89 17.78 24.54
CA PRO A 219 23.42 17.46 25.88
C PRO A 219 22.72 18.12 27.07
N GLU A 220 22.02 19.24 26.88
CA GLU A 220 21.22 19.86 27.95
C GLU A 220 20.15 18.92 28.53
N TYR A 221 19.70 17.92 27.76
CA TYR A 221 18.69 16.95 28.17
C TYR A 221 19.26 15.67 28.80
N ASP A 222 20.57 15.56 28.97
CA ASP A 222 21.18 14.35 29.53
C ASP A 222 20.80 14.13 31.01
N GLY A 223 20.15 12.98 31.27
CA GLY A 223 19.71 12.59 32.62
C GLY A 223 18.38 13.21 33.05
N GLU A 224 17.74 13.97 32.17
CA GLU A 224 16.43 14.56 32.39
C GLU A 224 15.29 13.56 32.11
N ALA A 225 14.11 13.82 32.68
CA ALA A 225 12.92 12.96 32.55
C ALA A 225 12.16 13.19 31.23
N LEU A 226 12.88 13.12 30.11
CA LEU A 226 12.35 13.32 28.76
C LEU A 226 11.85 12.00 28.13
N ALA A 227 10.67 12.06 27.49
CA ALA A 227 10.20 11.03 26.57
C ALA A 227 9.88 11.59 25.17
N LEU A 228 9.99 10.74 24.17
CA LEU A 228 9.59 11.01 22.78
C LEU A 228 8.53 10.00 22.34
N GLN A 229 7.49 10.47 21.64
CA GLN A 229 6.40 9.61 21.14
C GLN A 229 6.08 9.93 19.69
N LEU A 230 6.28 8.96 18.79
CA LEU A 230 5.85 9.09 17.40
C LEU A 230 4.32 9.01 17.29
N TYR A 231 3.75 9.73 16.34
CA TYR A 231 2.32 9.65 16.05
C TYR A 231 1.99 9.94 14.59
N VAL A 232 0.80 9.49 14.19
CA VAL A 232 0.19 9.74 12.89
C VAL A 232 -1.25 10.21 13.10
N GLN A 233 -1.73 11.16 12.29
CA GLN A 233 -3.05 11.75 12.46
C GLN A 233 -3.68 12.20 11.13
N GLN A 234 -5.01 12.15 11.05
CA GLN A 234 -5.77 12.85 10.00
C GLN A 234 -5.50 14.37 10.03
N ASN A 235 -5.41 15.00 8.86
CA ASN A 235 -5.25 16.46 8.75
C ASN A 235 -6.59 17.22 8.67
N SER A 236 -7.71 16.53 8.70
CA SER A 236 -9.05 17.12 8.65
C SER A 236 -10.08 16.19 9.29
N GLY A 237 -11.32 16.67 9.44
CA GLY A 237 -12.41 15.86 9.96
C GLY A 237 -12.26 15.60 11.46
N SER A 238 -12.18 14.32 11.85
CA SER A 238 -12.18 13.93 13.25
C SER A 238 -10.84 14.09 13.97
N TYR A 239 -9.76 14.35 13.21
CA TYR A 239 -8.38 14.36 13.73
C TYR A 239 -8.02 13.06 14.46
N SER A 240 -8.62 11.94 14.05
CA SER A 240 -8.27 10.62 14.58
C SER A 240 -6.83 10.30 14.21
N GLY A 241 -6.14 9.62 15.11
CA GLY A 241 -4.73 9.27 14.95
C GLY A 241 -4.34 8.08 15.81
N ALA A 242 -3.11 7.63 15.60
CA ALA A 242 -2.49 6.58 16.39
C ALA A 242 -1.16 7.08 16.94
N TYR A 243 -0.82 6.61 18.14
CA TYR A 243 0.36 7.02 18.87
C TYR A 243 1.19 5.79 19.22
N ALA A 244 2.50 5.87 19.00
CA ALA A 244 3.44 4.86 19.44
C ALA A 244 3.52 4.83 20.98
N GLY A 245 4.21 3.83 21.54
CA GLY A 245 4.62 3.89 22.94
C GLY A 245 5.63 5.02 23.20
N TRP A 246 5.79 5.41 24.47
CA TRP A 246 6.80 6.38 24.87
C TRP A 246 8.20 5.77 24.79
N THR A 247 9.12 6.49 24.15
CA THR A 247 10.56 6.20 24.20
C THR A 247 11.16 7.01 25.34
N MET A 248 11.66 6.33 26.36
CA MET A 248 12.22 6.92 27.59
C MET A 248 13.73 6.70 27.65
N GLY A 249 14.41 7.42 28.56
CA GLY A 249 15.86 7.27 28.76
C GLY A 249 16.67 7.86 27.60
N ILE A 250 16.16 8.95 27.02
CA ILE A 250 16.81 9.69 25.95
C ILE A 250 18.09 10.34 26.50
N THR A 251 19.19 10.17 25.80
CA THR A 251 20.44 10.92 26.02
C THR A 251 20.67 11.87 24.85
N SER A 252 21.75 12.61 24.88
CA SER A 252 22.19 13.43 23.76
C SER A 252 22.73 12.62 22.60
N GLY A 253 22.67 13.20 21.40
CA GLY A 253 23.08 12.57 20.15
C GLY A 253 21.92 12.26 19.21
N ASP A 254 22.18 11.46 18.17
CA ASP A 254 21.18 11.07 17.18
C ASP A 254 20.41 9.84 17.65
N TYR A 255 19.09 10.00 17.74
CA TYR A 255 18.14 8.98 18.16
C TYR A 255 17.23 8.61 17.00
N THR A 256 17.23 7.33 16.62
CA THR A 256 16.29 6.77 15.66
C THR A 256 15.07 6.23 16.40
N LEU A 257 13.94 6.92 16.23
CA LEU A 257 12.63 6.42 16.66
C LEU A 257 12.02 5.66 15.49
N SER A 258 11.44 4.48 15.74
CA SER A 258 10.77 3.70 14.71
C SER A 258 9.55 2.99 15.28
N HIS A 259 8.42 3.03 14.56
CA HIS A 259 7.20 2.34 14.95
C HIS A 259 6.36 1.93 13.74
N THR A 260 5.86 0.70 13.76
CA THR A 260 4.85 0.21 12.79
C THR A 260 3.46 0.43 13.35
N PHE A 261 2.64 1.17 12.62
CA PHE A 261 1.29 1.51 13.03
C PHE A 261 0.27 0.48 12.54
N THR A 262 -0.76 0.24 13.35
CA THR A 262 -1.91 -0.64 13.04
C THR A 262 -3.18 -0.03 13.64
N GLY A 263 -4.33 -0.31 13.05
CA GLY A 263 -5.61 0.27 13.45
C GLY A 263 -5.72 1.77 13.16
N THR A 264 -5.03 2.25 12.12
CA THR A 264 -5.06 3.68 11.76
C THR A 264 -6.23 4.01 10.83
N PRO A 265 -6.75 5.26 10.85
CA PRO A 265 -7.55 5.77 9.74
C PRO A 265 -6.81 5.66 8.40
N ALA A 266 -7.53 5.39 7.31
CA ALA A 266 -6.94 5.22 5.98
C ALA A 266 -6.48 6.54 5.32
N ASP A 267 -6.75 7.70 5.96
CA ASP A 267 -6.54 9.04 5.43
C ASP A 267 -5.64 9.91 6.34
N ILE A 268 -4.56 9.34 6.86
CA ILE A 268 -3.56 10.09 7.63
C ILE A 268 -2.96 11.20 6.77
N GLY A 269 -2.96 12.43 7.26
CA GLY A 269 -2.35 13.58 6.58
C GLY A 269 -1.24 14.25 7.37
N ARG A 270 -0.88 13.71 8.55
CA ARG A 270 0.13 14.25 9.46
C ARG A 270 0.95 13.13 10.07
N VAL A 271 2.24 13.38 10.20
CA VAL A 271 3.18 12.54 10.96
C VAL A 271 4.01 13.44 11.86
N GLY A 272 4.38 12.96 13.04
CA GLY A 272 5.12 13.81 13.97
C GLY A 272 5.68 13.07 15.17
N VAL A 273 6.25 13.88 16.06
CA VAL A 273 6.76 13.48 17.36
C VAL A 273 6.20 14.41 18.44
N GLU A 274 5.81 13.82 19.56
CA GLU A 274 5.48 14.53 20.80
C GLU A 274 6.69 14.48 21.74
N LEU A 275 7.06 15.65 22.28
CA LEU A 275 8.08 15.84 23.30
C LEU A 275 7.38 15.89 24.65
N ILE A 276 7.74 14.98 25.54
CA ILE A 276 6.99 14.71 26.77
C ILE A 276 7.88 14.95 27.99
N ASP A 277 7.39 15.81 28.88
CA ASP A 277 7.93 15.98 30.23
C ASP A 277 7.28 14.94 31.14
N ILE A 278 8.01 13.89 31.52
CA ILE A 278 7.44 12.73 32.21
C ILE A 278 6.99 13.06 33.63
N ASP A 279 7.74 13.91 34.34
CA ASP A 279 7.53 14.19 35.76
C ASP A 279 7.35 15.69 36.09
N GLY A 280 7.39 16.56 35.08
CA GLY A 280 7.25 18.00 35.23
C GLY A 280 8.55 18.72 35.56
N SER A 281 9.70 18.04 35.61
CA SER A 281 10.98 18.64 36.00
C SER A 281 11.48 19.65 34.96
N LEU A 282 11.22 19.40 33.68
CA LEU A 282 11.79 20.16 32.56
C LEU A 282 11.33 21.62 32.59
N ALA A 283 10.08 21.86 33.00
CA ALA A 283 9.52 23.21 33.18
C ALA A 283 10.30 24.09 34.17
N THR A 284 10.97 23.47 35.15
CA THR A 284 11.73 24.19 36.19
C THR A 284 13.22 24.25 35.93
N GLY A 285 13.74 23.39 35.06
CA GLY A 285 15.17 23.29 34.73
C GLY A 285 15.69 24.45 33.88
N GLY A 286 14.80 25.20 33.21
CA GLY A 286 15.20 26.30 32.31
C GLY A 286 15.87 25.80 31.02
N LEU A 287 15.58 24.55 30.64
CA LEU A 287 16.10 23.91 29.44
C LEU A 287 15.55 24.63 28.20
N THR A 288 16.42 24.99 27.25
CA THR A 288 16.04 25.78 26.07
C THR A 288 16.68 25.30 24.78
N ALA A 289 17.61 24.34 24.85
CA ALA A 289 18.25 23.79 23.69
C ALA A 289 17.23 23.14 22.75
N PRO A 290 17.34 23.37 21.43
CA PRO A 290 16.40 22.80 20.48
C PRO A 290 16.69 21.32 20.23
N PHE A 291 15.68 20.61 19.74
CA PHE A 291 15.84 19.33 19.06
C PHE A 291 16.01 19.58 17.56
N THR A 292 16.67 18.66 16.84
CA THR A 292 16.71 18.71 15.38
C THR A 292 16.21 17.41 14.77
N ILE A 293 15.11 17.47 14.02
CA ILE A 293 14.63 16.33 13.23
C ILE A 293 15.43 16.30 11.93
N LYS A 294 16.27 15.28 11.77
CA LYS A 294 17.24 15.12 10.69
C LYS A 294 16.72 14.30 9.52
N SER A 295 15.80 13.37 9.78
CA SER A 295 15.11 12.60 8.75
C SER A 295 13.77 12.10 9.26
N VAL A 296 12.84 11.94 8.33
CA VAL A 296 11.59 11.20 8.55
C VAL A 296 11.35 10.34 7.33
N THR A 297 11.16 9.05 7.55
CA THR A 297 10.94 8.06 6.50
C THR A 297 9.71 7.24 6.84
N ILE A 298 8.82 7.09 5.87
CA ILE A 298 7.65 6.20 5.94
C ILE A 298 7.99 4.98 5.08
N THR A 299 7.92 3.80 5.64
CA THR A 299 8.16 2.52 4.97
C THR A 299 6.84 1.77 4.88
N TYR A 300 6.36 1.55 3.66
CA TYR A 300 5.08 0.89 3.40
C TYR A 300 5.19 -0.64 3.53
N PRO A 301 4.11 -1.35 3.89
CA PRO A 301 4.10 -2.82 3.97
C PRO A 301 4.28 -3.51 2.62
#